data_AF-A0A7V5N903-F1
#
_entry.id   AF-A0A7V5N903-F1
#
_cell.length_a   1.000
_cell.length_b   1.000
_cell.length_c   1.000
_cell.angle_alpha   90.00
_cell.angle_beta   90.00
_cell.angle_gamma   90.00
#
_symmetry.space_group_name_H-M   'P 1'
#
loop_
_entity.id
_entity.type
_entity.pdbx_description
1 polymer ?
#
loop_
_entity_poly.entity_id
_entity_poly.type
_entity_poly.pdbx_seq_one_letter_code
_entity_poly.pdbx_strand_id
1 'polypeptide(L)'
;AVRAQKILRELGMSQREIELAGIAAYLHDIGNVIHRQGHAHHSALMSIPILQKMGMPLTEIAVVAGAIANHHEDCGEPVSNVGAALIIADKSDVLRSRVRNPRMINFDIHDRVNYAAESSELIVDKERHHITVKLKIDTSISQVIEYFEIFMTRMTMSRRAANYLNCDFGLIINEVQLA
;
A
#
# COMPACT_ATOMS: atom_id res chain seq x y z
N ALA A 1 7.14 -2.14 -3.54
CA ALA A 1 7.36 -2.18 -5.01
C ALA A 1 6.64 -3.34 -5.69
N VAL A 2 6.99 -4.60 -5.41
CA VAL A 2 6.44 -5.77 -6.14
C VAL A 2 4.90 -5.84 -6.14
N ARG A 3 4.24 -5.59 -5.00
CA ARG A 3 2.75 -5.56 -4.92
C ARG A 3 2.14 -4.50 -5.85
N ALA A 4 2.68 -3.28 -5.87
CA ALA A 4 2.18 -2.20 -6.74
C ALA A 4 2.32 -2.57 -8.22
N GLN A 5 3.48 -3.13 -8.60
CA GLN A 5 3.71 -3.60 -9.96
C GLN A 5 2.78 -4.76 -10.33
N LYS A 6 2.55 -5.70 -9.40
CA LYS A 6 1.62 -6.82 -9.58
C LYS A 6 0.21 -6.33 -9.92
N ILE A 7 -0.31 -5.34 -9.18
CA ILE A 7 -1.64 -4.79 -9.42
C ILE A 7 -1.80 -4.32 -10.87
N LEU A 8 -0.93 -3.42 -11.31
CA LEU A 8 -1.01 -2.86 -12.65
C LEU A 8 -0.75 -3.91 -13.73
N ARG A 9 0.14 -4.87 -13.48
CA ARG A 9 0.43 -5.98 -14.39
C ARG A 9 -0.78 -6.88 -14.59
N GLU A 10 -1.43 -7.30 -13.52
CA GLU A 10 -2.60 -8.19 -13.58
C GLU A 10 -3.83 -7.50 -14.16
N LEU A 11 -3.95 -6.17 -13.99
CA LEU A 11 -4.97 -5.37 -14.69
C LEU A 11 -4.65 -5.12 -16.18
N GLY A 12 -3.44 -5.45 -16.64
CA GLY A 12 -3.03 -5.29 -18.04
C GLY A 12 -2.69 -3.85 -18.43
N MET A 13 -2.19 -3.05 -17.48
CA MET A 13 -1.69 -1.70 -17.75
C MET A 13 -0.37 -1.74 -18.51
N SER A 14 0.05 -0.58 -19.03
CA SER A 14 1.28 -0.50 -19.81
C SER A 14 2.52 -0.88 -18.98
N GLN A 15 3.53 -1.47 -19.64
CA GLN A 15 4.80 -1.79 -18.99
C GLN A 15 5.44 -0.54 -18.33
N ARG A 16 5.24 0.64 -18.93
CA ARG A 16 5.75 1.88 -18.35
C ARG A 16 5.05 2.27 -17.06
N GLU A 17 3.72 2.19 -16.99
CA GLU A 17 2.99 2.44 -15.73
C GLU A 17 3.39 1.46 -14.62
N ILE A 18 3.62 0.19 -14.96
CA ILE A 18 4.11 -0.82 -14.02
C ILE A 18 5.48 -0.41 -13.45
N GLU A 19 6.38 0.08 -14.29
CA GLU A 19 7.69 0.59 -13.84
C GLU A 19 7.54 1.81 -12.92
N LEU A 20 6.72 2.77 -13.29
CA LEU A 20 6.48 3.98 -12.48
C LEU A 20 5.88 3.63 -11.11
N ALA A 21 4.97 2.65 -11.03
CA ALA A 21 4.46 2.15 -9.75
C ALA A 21 5.54 1.47 -8.90
N GLY A 22 6.46 0.74 -9.53
CA GLY A 22 7.64 0.19 -8.86
C GLY A 22 8.51 1.29 -8.25
N ILE A 23 8.83 2.32 -9.03
CA ILE A 23 9.67 3.46 -8.62
C ILE A 23 9.01 4.25 -7.49
N ALA A 24 7.73 4.61 -7.64
CA ALA A 24 6.98 5.30 -6.60
C ALA A 24 6.97 4.49 -5.30
N ALA A 25 6.70 3.19 -5.37
CA ALA A 25 6.70 2.31 -4.21
C ALA A 25 8.08 2.08 -3.58
N TYR A 26 9.18 2.24 -4.30
CA TYR A 26 10.53 2.22 -3.69
C TYR A 26 10.85 3.51 -2.94
N LEU A 27 10.34 4.64 -3.42
CA LEU A 27 10.68 5.97 -2.89
C LEU A 27 9.66 6.52 -1.88
N HIS A 28 8.46 5.95 -1.77
CA HIS A 28 7.33 6.56 -1.06
C HIS A 28 7.61 6.93 0.40
N ASP A 29 8.52 6.22 1.06
CA ASP A 29 8.81 6.35 2.50
C ASP A 29 10.19 6.96 2.82
N ILE A 30 10.96 7.42 1.82
CA ILE A 30 12.30 7.98 2.05
C ILE A 30 12.29 9.24 2.93
N GLY A 31 11.17 9.98 2.92
CA GLY A 31 10.92 11.17 3.72
C GLY A 31 10.84 10.91 5.23
N ASN A 32 10.70 9.65 5.65
CA ASN A 32 10.79 9.28 7.07
C ASN A 32 12.17 9.62 7.68
N VAL A 33 13.22 9.79 6.86
CA VAL A 33 14.53 10.28 7.32
C VAL A 33 14.47 11.71 7.88
N ILE A 34 13.51 12.51 7.40
CA ILE A 34 13.26 13.87 7.89
C ILE A 34 12.35 13.81 9.10
N HIS A 35 11.13 13.27 8.91
CA HIS A 35 10.13 13.14 9.97
C HIS A 35 9.00 12.19 9.54
N ARG A 36 8.35 11.51 10.51
CA ARG A 36 7.20 10.63 10.23
C ARG A 36 5.96 11.41 9.82
N GLN A 37 5.66 12.50 10.51
CA GLN A 37 4.60 13.43 10.10
C GLN A 37 4.98 14.10 8.79
N GLY A 38 4.09 14.04 7.81
CA GLY A 38 4.32 14.62 6.48
C GLY A 38 5.28 13.81 5.60
N HIS A 39 5.66 12.58 5.96
CA HIS A 39 6.65 11.79 5.21
C HIS A 39 6.29 11.64 3.73
N ALA A 40 5.01 11.50 3.37
CA ALA A 40 4.59 11.44 1.97
C ALA A 40 5.02 12.68 1.16
N HIS A 41 4.81 13.88 1.69
CA HIS A 41 5.22 15.13 1.04
C HIS A 41 6.74 15.28 1.00
N HIS A 42 7.41 14.94 2.10
CA HIS A 42 8.88 14.93 2.15
C HIS A 42 9.47 13.97 1.10
N SER A 43 8.95 12.75 1.01
CA SER A 43 9.35 11.75 0.02
C SER A 43 9.14 12.23 -1.40
N ALA A 44 8.00 12.87 -1.69
CA ALA A 44 7.71 13.41 -3.02
C ALA A 44 8.73 14.51 -3.39
N LEU A 45 8.96 15.47 -2.50
CA LEU A 45 9.91 16.57 -2.71
C LEU A 45 11.36 16.09 -2.84
N MET A 46 11.75 15.06 -2.10
CA MET A 46 13.07 14.43 -2.22
C MET A 46 13.22 13.62 -3.51
N SER A 47 12.16 12.96 -3.96
CA SER A 47 12.18 12.09 -5.14
C SER A 47 12.40 12.88 -6.44
N ILE A 48 11.83 14.08 -6.55
CA ILE A 48 11.94 14.94 -7.75
C ILE A 48 13.42 15.17 -8.17
N PRO A 49 14.30 15.76 -7.34
CA PRO A 49 15.68 16.01 -7.73
C PRO A 49 16.49 14.73 -7.91
N ILE A 50 16.16 13.63 -7.22
CA ILE A 50 16.81 12.32 -7.43
C ILE A 50 16.52 11.82 -8.84
N LEU A 51 15.25 11.76 -9.23
CA LEU A 51 14.83 11.24 -10.53
C LEU A 51 15.25 12.16 -11.69
N GLN A 52 15.23 13.47 -11.48
CA GLN A 52 15.76 14.45 -12.45
C GLN A 52 17.25 14.20 -12.74
N LYS A 53 18.07 14.00 -11.69
CA LYS A 53 19.50 13.70 -11.85
C LYS A 53 19.76 12.38 -12.58
N MET A 54 18.82 11.43 -12.49
CA MET A 54 18.88 10.16 -13.22
C MET A 54 18.37 10.26 -14.67
N GLY A 55 17.96 11.44 -15.12
CA GLY A 55 17.52 11.68 -16.50
C GLY A 55 16.07 11.26 -16.78
N MET A 56 15.25 11.04 -15.76
CA MET A 56 13.83 10.70 -15.96
C MET A 56 13.05 11.89 -16.56
N PRO A 57 12.16 11.68 -17.53
CA PRO A 57 11.27 12.72 -18.05
C PRO A 57 10.42 13.40 -16.96
N LEU A 58 10.27 14.72 -17.05
CA LEU A 58 9.51 15.52 -16.05
C LEU A 58 8.05 15.08 -15.91
N THR A 59 7.41 14.65 -17.01
CA THR A 59 6.03 14.15 -17.01
C THR A 59 5.87 12.90 -16.14
N GLU A 60 6.84 12.01 -16.15
CA GLU A 60 6.82 10.77 -15.36
C GLU A 60 7.22 11.03 -13.90
N ILE A 61 8.15 11.96 -13.68
CA ILE A 61 8.48 12.44 -12.33
C ILE A 61 7.23 13.03 -11.68
N ALA A 62 6.41 13.78 -12.41
CA ALA A 62 5.15 14.32 -11.89
C ALA A 62 4.18 13.21 -11.47
N VAL A 63 4.07 12.13 -12.25
CA VAL A 63 3.26 10.95 -11.90
C VAL A 63 3.78 10.27 -10.64
N VAL A 64 5.09 10.02 -10.55
CA VAL A 64 5.73 9.38 -9.40
C VAL A 64 5.59 10.24 -8.14
N ALA A 65 5.96 11.52 -8.21
CA ALA A 65 5.87 12.45 -7.08
C ALA A 65 4.41 12.66 -6.64
N GLY A 66 3.48 12.75 -7.59
CA GLY A 66 2.04 12.85 -7.30
C GLY A 66 1.52 11.59 -6.60
N ALA A 67 1.89 10.41 -7.06
CA ALA A 67 1.55 9.14 -6.39
C ALA A 67 2.11 9.11 -4.95
N ILE A 68 3.37 9.51 -4.76
CA ILE A 68 4.00 9.54 -3.44
C ILE A 68 3.36 10.59 -2.53
N ALA A 69 3.06 11.80 -2.99
CA ALA A 69 2.46 12.82 -2.12
C ALA A 69 1.08 12.41 -1.58
N ASN A 70 0.35 11.57 -2.33
CA ASN A 70 -1.03 11.22 -2.04
C ASN A 70 -1.23 9.80 -1.46
N HIS A 71 -0.16 9.12 -1.00
CA HIS A 71 -0.29 7.73 -0.50
C HIS A 71 -0.60 7.59 1.00
N HIS A 72 -0.64 8.70 1.75
CA HIS A 72 -0.88 8.69 3.20
C HIS A 72 -2.36 8.90 3.56
N GLU A 73 -2.81 8.29 4.65
CA GLU A 73 -4.22 8.20 5.07
C GLU A 73 -4.84 9.57 5.40
N ASP A 74 -4.05 10.51 5.92
CA ASP A 74 -4.56 11.80 6.42
C ASP A 74 -5.03 12.75 5.30
N CYS A 75 -4.46 12.63 4.10
CA CYS A 75 -4.66 13.60 3.02
C CYS A 75 -4.59 13.01 1.61
N GLY A 76 -4.45 11.70 1.49
CA GLY A 76 -4.18 11.04 0.22
C GLY A 76 -5.42 10.64 -0.56
N GLU A 77 -5.39 10.86 -1.87
CA GLU A 77 -6.38 10.39 -2.83
C GLU A 77 -5.68 9.73 -4.04
N PRO A 78 -6.25 8.69 -4.65
CA PRO A 78 -5.68 8.11 -5.87
C PRO A 78 -5.82 9.11 -7.03
N VAL A 79 -4.72 9.74 -7.44
CA VAL A 79 -4.69 10.74 -8.54
C VAL A 79 -4.18 10.17 -9.88
N SER A 80 -3.81 8.89 -9.90
CA SER A 80 -3.35 8.16 -11.08
C SER A 80 -3.41 6.65 -10.85
N ASN A 81 -3.31 5.84 -11.90
CA ASN A 81 -3.19 4.38 -11.79
C ASN A 81 -1.99 3.98 -10.91
N VAL A 82 -0.87 4.68 -11.08
CA VAL A 82 0.36 4.53 -10.29
C VAL A 82 0.10 4.83 -8.80
N GLY A 83 -0.60 5.93 -8.50
CA GLY A 83 -0.98 6.30 -7.14
C GLY A 83 -1.94 5.31 -6.50
N ALA A 84 -2.96 4.87 -7.23
CA ALA A 84 -3.91 3.88 -6.75
C ALA A 84 -3.23 2.53 -6.41
N ALA A 85 -2.36 2.04 -7.30
CA ALA A 85 -1.61 0.82 -7.04
C ALA A 85 -0.63 0.97 -5.86
N LEU A 86 0.00 2.13 -5.71
CA LEU A 86 0.86 2.42 -4.56
C LEU A 86 0.08 2.36 -3.24
N ILE A 87 -1.08 3.03 -3.18
CA ILE A 87 -1.95 3.04 -2.00
C ILE A 87 -2.33 1.61 -1.59
N ILE A 88 -2.89 0.83 -2.52
CA ILE A 88 -3.31 -0.55 -2.21
C ILE A 88 -2.11 -1.40 -1.77
N ALA A 89 -0.97 -1.26 -2.45
CA ALA A 89 0.23 -2.03 -2.14
C ALA A 89 0.80 -1.71 -0.75
N ASP A 90 0.84 -0.44 -0.36
CA ASP A 90 1.31 -0.01 0.97
C ASP A 90 0.32 -0.42 2.07
N LYS A 91 -0.97 -0.11 1.88
CA LYS A 91 -2.00 -0.32 2.90
C LYS A 91 -2.36 -1.79 3.11
N SER A 92 -2.08 -2.67 2.14
CA SER A 92 -2.27 -4.12 2.26
C SER A 92 -1.07 -4.90 2.80
N ASP A 93 0.05 -4.23 3.10
CA ASP A 93 1.30 -4.87 3.55
C ASP A 93 1.30 -5.17 5.07
N VAL A 94 0.39 -6.06 5.48
CA VAL A 94 0.27 -6.55 6.86
C VAL A 94 0.97 -7.90 6.96
N LEU A 95 2.16 -7.93 7.56
CA LEU A 95 3.03 -9.11 7.56
C LEU A 95 3.80 -9.25 8.86
N ARG A 96 3.90 -10.47 9.39
CA ARG A 96 4.73 -10.80 10.56
C ARG A 96 6.19 -10.38 10.40
N SER A 97 6.74 -10.48 9.19
CA SER A 97 8.14 -10.10 8.89
C SER A 97 8.43 -8.60 9.04
N ARG A 98 7.42 -7.75 9.13
CA ARG A 98 7.57 -6.31 9.39
C ARG A 98 7.96 -6.02 10.85
N VAL A 99 7.69 -6.94 11.77
CA VAL A 99 7.94 -6.77 13.20
C VAL A 99 9.39 -7.08 13.53
N ARG A 100 10.18 -6.04 13.83
CA ARG A 100 11.63 -6.18 14.08
C ARG A 100 11.96 -6.65 15.50
N ASN A 101 11.11 -6.39 16.49
CA ASN A 101 11.35 -6.77 17.88
C ASN A 101 10.12 -7.44 18.51
N PRO A 102 10.04 -8.78 18.47
CA PRO A 102 8.89 -9.52 19.00
C PRO A 102 8.66 -9.34 20.51
N ARG A 103 9.68 -8.94 21.27
CA ARG A 103 9.53 -8.75 22.73
C ARG A 103 8.69 -7.53 23.10
N MET A 104 8.44 -6.61 22.16
CA MET A 104 7.65 -5.39 22.33
C MET A 104 6.18 -5.53 21.88
N ILE A 105 5.79 -6.70 21.37
CA ILE A 105 4.43 -6.97 20.83
C ILE A 105 3.32 -6.66 21.86
N ASN A 106 3.61 -6.80 23.15
CA ASN A 106 2.62 -6.55 24.20
C ASN A 106 2.21 -5.08 24.32
N PHE A 107 2.97 -4.13 23.75
CA PHE A 107 2.75 -2.69 23.97
C PHE A 107 2.17 -1.95 22.76
N ASP A 108 2.32 -2.47 21.54
CA ASP A 108 1.76 -1.84 20.34
C ASP A 108 0.82 -2.82 19.62
N ILE A 109 -0.44 -2.40 19.52
CA ILE A 109 -1.50 -3.13 18.83
C ILE A 109 -1.16 -3.34 17.33
N HIS A 110 -0.41 -2.40 16.71
CA HIS A 110 0.02 -2.52 15.31
C HIS A 110 1.01 -3.67 15.14
N ASP A 111 2.04 -3.72 15.99
CA ASP A 111 3.04 -4.78 15.94
C ASP A 111 2.42 -6.13 16.31
N ARG A 112 1.45 -6.17 17.23
CA ARG A 112 0.73 -7.40 17.57
C ARG A 112 -0.09 -7.94 16.40
N VAL A 113 -0.90 -7.09 15.75
CA VAL A 113 -1.69 -7.50 14.57
C VAL A 113 -0.77 -7.93 13.43
N ASN A 114 0.31 -7.18 13.16
CA ASN A 114 1.29 -7.59 12.15
C ASN A 114 1.93 -8.93 12.51
N TYR A 115 2.31 -9.14 13.77
CA TYR A 115 2.90 -10.41 14.20
C TYR A 115 1.94 -11.59 14.13
N ALA A 116 0.64 -11.35 14.36
CA ALA A 116 -0.41 -12.34 14.23
C ALA A 116 -0.72 -12.70 12.76
N ALA A 117 -0.37 -11.83 11.80
CA ALA A 117 -0.60 -12.08 10.38
C ALA A 117 0.40 -13.11 9.82
N GLU A 118 -0.02 -14.38 9.78
CA GLU A 118 0.76 -15.51 9.24
C GLU A 118 0.99 -15.38 7.73
N SER A 119 0.00 -14.85 7.01
CA SER A 119 0.11 -14.55 5.58
C SER A 119 -0.71 -13.33 5.17
N SER A 120 -0.24 -12.63 4.13
CA SER A 120 -0.98 -11.57 3.43
C SER A 120 -0.78 -11.69 1.93
N GLU A 121 -1.83 -12.11 1.26
CA GLU A 121 -1.87 -12.28 -0.19
C GLU A 121 -2.72 -11.18 -0.82
N LEU A 122 -2.21 -10.60 -1.91
CA LEU A 122 -2.97 -9.67 -2.75
C LEU A 122 -3.36 -10.40 -4.03
N ILE A 123 -4.64 -10.49 -4.31
CA ILE A 123 -5.20 -11.20 -5.46
C ILE A 123 -5.89 -10.17 -6.35
N VAL A 124 -5.57 -10.16 -7.64
CA VAL A 124 -6.22 -9.29 -8.62
C VAL A 124 -6.96 -10.16 -9.63
N ASP A 125 -8.26 -9.97 -9.70
CA ASP A 125 -9.13 -10.62 -10.67
C ASP A 125 -9.59 -9.56 -11.67
N LYS A 126 -8.91 -9.53 -12.83
CA LYS A 126 -9.20 -8.58 -13.89
C LYS A 126 -10.59 -8.77 -14.47
N GLU A 127 -11.01 -10.02 -14.67
CA GLU A 127 -12.30 -10.34 -15.32
C GLU A 127 -13.48 -9.95 -14.43
N ARG A 128 -13.35 -10.12 -13.11
CA ARG A 128 -14.36 -9.70 -12.15
C ARG A 128 -14.21 -8.27 -11.67
N HIS A 129 -13.18 -7.54 -12.11
CA HIS A 129 -12.86 -6.21 -11.59
C HIS A 129 -12.73 -6.18 -10.07
N HIS A 130 -11.98 -7.12 -9.48
CA HIS A 130 -11.83 -7.23 -8.02
C HIS A 130 -10.35 -7.25 -7.60
N ILE A 131 -10.02 -6.50 -6.55
CA ILE A 131 -8.73 -6.57 -5.86
C ILE A 131 -8.99 -7.01 -4.42
N THR A 132 -8.51 -8.20 -4.06
CA THR A 132 -8.75 -8.79 -2.73
C THR A 132 -7.46 -8.92 -1.93
N VAL A 133 -7.50 -8.47 -0.67
CA VAL A 133 -6.47 -8.80 0.32
C VAL A 133 -6.94 -10.00 1.13
N LYS A 134 -6.20 -11.11 1.08
CA LYS A 134 -6.47 -12.30 1.87
C LYS A 134 -5.44 -12.41 2.99
N LEU A 135 -5.91 -12.36 4.23
CA LEU A 135 -5.10 -12.46 5.44
C LEU A 135 -5.41 -13.76 6.19
N LYS A 136 -4.36 -14.32 6.77
CA LYS A 136 -4.47 -15.36 7.79
C LYS A 136 -3.93 -14.80 9.10
N ILE A 137 -4.78 -14.70 10.11
CA ILE A 137 -4.46 -14.13 11.43
C ILE A 137 -4.54 -15.22 12.48
N ASP A 138 -3.47 -15.38 13.25
CA ASP A 138 -3.44 -16.21 14.46
C ASP A 138 -4.26 -15.55 15.58
N THR A 139 -5.48 -16.04 15.77
CA THR A 139 -6.42 -15.52 16.77
C THR A 139 -6.05 -15.83 18.21
N SER A 140 -5.01 -16.64 18.44
CA SER A 140 -4.42 -16.80 19.78
C SER A 140 -3.53 -15.61 20.16
N ILE A 141 -3.04 -14.85 19.18
CA ILE A 141 -2.17 -13.67 19.37
C ILE A 141 -2.98 -12.36 19.28
N SER A 142 -3.88 -12.24 18.29
CA SER A 142 -4.66 -11.03 18.06
C SER A 142 -6.03 -11.33 17.50
N GLN A 143 -7.06 -10.64 17.99
CA GLN A 143 -8.43 -10.82 17.50
C GLN A 143 -8.64 -10.10 16.16
N VAL A 144 -9.55 -10.60 15.32
CA VAL A 144 -9.88 -9.96 14.04
C VAL A 144 -10.41 -8.54 14.22
N ILE A 145 -11.09 -8.25 15.34
CA ILE A 145 -11.55 -6.89 15.63
C ILE A 145 -10.40 -5.89 15.84
N GLU A 146 -9.28 -6.32 16.42
CA GLU A 146 -8.10 -5.47 16.63
C GLU A 146 -7.46 -5.07 15.30
N TYR A 147 -7.53 -5.94 14.29
CA TYR A 147 -7.14 -5.57 12.93
C TYR A 147 -7.98 -4.39 12.43
N PHE A 148 -9.31 -4.45 12.61
CA PHE A 148 -10.19 -3.38 12.16
C PHE A 148 -9.97 -2.08 12.91
N GLU A 149 -9.71 -2.12 14.22
CA GLU A 149 -9.44 -0.92 15.02
C GLU A 149 -8.27 -0.08 14.46
N ILE A 150 -7.28 -0.73 13.86
CA ILE A 150 -6.04 -0.08 13.42
C ILE A 150 -6.04 0.17 11.91
N PHE A 151 -6.59 -0.76 11.13
CA PHE A 151 -6.47 -0.75 9.67
C PHE A 151 -7.73 -0.24 8.96
N MET A 152 -8.79 0.17 9.66
CA MET A 152 -10.03 0.63 9.00
C MET A 152 -9.81 1.79 8.02
N THR A 153 -9.03 2.79 8.41
CA THR A 153 -8.70 3.95 7.56
C THR A 153 -7.93 3.51 6.31
N ARG A 154 -6.99 2.58 6.50
CA ARG A 154 -6.19 1.95 5.43
C ARG A 154 -7.05 1.18 4.43
N MET A 155 -8.02 0.41 4.92
CA MET A 155 -8.97 -0.32 4.06
C MET A 155 -9.91 0.64 3.31
N THR A 156 -10.37 1.71 3.97
CA THR A 156 -11.18 2.75 3.33
C THR A 156 -10.42 3.41 2.19
N MET A 157 -9.14 3.72 2.40
CA MET A 157 -8.27 4.31 1.39
C MET A 157 -7.99 3.32 0.24
N SER A 158 -7.73 2.04 0.56
CA SER A 158 -7.53 0.97 -0.43
C SER A 158 -8.76 0.78 -1.31
N ARG A 159 -9.97 0.89 -0.74
CA ARG A 159 -11.23 0.85 -1.49
C ARG A 159 -11.36 2.01 -2.47
N ARG A 160 -11.04 3.25 -2.05
CA ARG A 160 -11.04 4.41 -2.98
C ARG A 160 -10.04 4.21 -4.12
N ALA A 161 -8.85 3.69 -3.81
CA ALA A 161 -7.83 3.39 -4.79
C ALA A 161 -8.25 2.28 -5.77
N ALA A 162 -8.90 1.22 -5.30
CA ALA A 162 -9.44 0.17 -6.17
C ALA A 162 -10.53 0.75 -7.09
N ASN A 163 -11.43 1.56 -6.55
CA ASN A 163 -12.48 2.22 -7.34
C ASN A 163 -11.89 3.11 -8.45
N TYR A 164 -10.78 3.81 -8.18
CA TYR A 164 -10.06 4.58 -9.21
C TYR A 164 -9.55 3.69 -10.35
N LEU A 165 -9.10 2.47 -10.03
CA LEU A 165 -8.69 1.45 -11.00
C LEU A 165 -9.87 0.71 -11.64
N ASN A 166 -11.11 1.18 -11.44
CA ASN A 166 -12.33 0.52 -11.88
C ASN A 166 -12.43 -0.93 -11.38
N CYS A 167 -12.11 -1.13 -10.09
CA CYS A 167 -12.19 -2.40 -9.39
C CYS A 167 -12.88 -2.24 -8.03
N ASP A 168 -13.57 -3.27 -7.57
CA ASP A 168 -14.02 -3.40 -6.20
C ASP A 168 -12.85 -3.87 -5.30
N PHE A 169 -12.87 -3.46 -4.02
CA PHE A 169 -11.88 -3.90 -3.03
C PHE A 169 -12.51 -4.85 -2.03
N GLY A 170 -11.90 -6.03 -1.86
CA GLY A 170 -12.33 -7.04 -0.89
C GLY A 170 -11.27 -7.34 0.17
N LEU A 171 -11.73 -7.75 1.34
CA LEU A 171 -10.87 -8.23 2.44
C LEU A 171 -11.39 -9.60 2.92
N ILE A 172 -10.52 -10.59 2.94
CA ILE A 172 -10.81 -11.93 3.47
C ILE A 172 -9.87 -12.18 4.63
N ILE A 173 -10.40 -12.50 5.81
CA ILE A 173 -9.60 -12.84 7.00
C ILE A 173 -10.04 -14.21 7.49
N ASN A 174 -9.11 -15.16 7.60
CA ASN A 174 -9.39 -16.52 8.10
C ASN A 174 -10.57 -17.20 7.39
N GLU A 175 -10.61 -17.08 6.05
CA GLU A 175 -11.66 -17.63 5.17
C GLU A 175 -13.04 -17.00 5.33
N VAL A 176 -13.20 -16.04 6.23
CA VAL A 176 -14.39 -15.19 6.31
C VAL A 176 -14.22 -14.05 5.31
N GLN A 177 -15.10 -14.01 4.32
CA GLN A 177 -15.18 -12.90 3.36
C GLN A 177 -15.96 -11.74 3.97
N LEU A 178 -15.34 -10.57 3.96
CA LEU A 178 -15.97 -9.32 4.39
C LEU A 178 -16.13 -8.45 3.14
N ALA A 179 -17.39 -8.25 2.76
CA ALA A 179 -17.83 -7.52 1.58
C ALA A 179 -17.76 -6.00 1.81
#